data_AF-A0AAD7XJ72-F1
#
_entry.id   AF-A0AAD7XJ72-F1
#
_cell.length_a   1.000
_cell.length_b   1.000
_cell.length_c   1.000
_cell.angle_alpha   90.00
_cell.angle_beta   90.00
_cell.angle_gamma   90.00
#
_symmetry.space_group_name_H-M   'P 1'
#
loop_
_entity.id
_entity.type
_entity.pdbx_description
1 polymer ?
#
loop_
_entity_poly.entity_id
_entity_poly.type
_entity_poly.pdbx_seq_one_letter_code
_entity_poly.pdbx_strand_id
1 'polypeptide(L)'
;MGEESKGEWIEVLKVSVEPNECPLEAALRLRVEFEALRPVRGYWGISFLVDTIDKRHVVELGRTQTEDFRGRSSFEFHVEKIDVDGIEPSDLANCGLLIASLEEEKGGALAKVNMVVEVTEGPRGLSRTIYAPI
;
A
#
# COMPACT_ATOMS: atom_id res chain seq x y z
N MET A 1 15.76 -22.63 -16.89
CA MET A 1 15.15 -21.35 -17.27
C MET A 1 15.22 -20.50 -16.02
N GLY A 2 16.16 -19.56 -15.99
CA GLY A 2 16.63 -18.93 -14.75
C GLY A 2 15.54 -18.07 -14.12
N GLU A 3 15.28 -18.32 -12.84
CA GLU A 3 14.68 -17.31 -11.97
C GLU A 3 15.67 -16.15 -11.93
N GLU A 4 15.40 -15.11 -12.71
CA GLU A 4 16.04 -13.82 -12.51
C GLU A 4 15.71 -13.38 -11.09
N SER A 5 16.71 -13.46 -10.21
CA SER A 5 16.66 -12.80 -8.92
C SER A 5 16.33 -11.32 -9.19
N LYS A 6 15.07 -10.92 -8.99
CA LYS A 6 14.65 -9.52 -8.98
C LYS A 6 15.59 -8.81 -8.02
N GLY A 7 16.57 -8.08 -8.56
CA GLY A 7 17.45 -7.27 -7.73
C GLY A 7 16.57 -6.33 -6.92
N GLU A 8 16.75 -6.32 -5.61
CA GLU A 8 16.06 -5.37 -4.76
C GLU A 8 16.42 -3.95 -5.26
N TRP A 9 15.41 -3.19 -5.69
CA TRP A 9 15.59 -1.83 -6.16
C TRP A 9 15.68 -0.84 -5.01
N ILE A 10 15.05 -1.20 -3.90
CA ILE A 10 15.01 -0.41 -2.68
C ILE A 10 15.17 -1.33 -1.47
N GLU A 11 15.68 -0.78 -0.39
CA GLU A 11 15.60 -1.33 0.96
C GLU A 11 14.65 -0.46 1.78
N VAL A 12 13.60 -1.03 2.36
CA VAL A 12 12.63 -0.24 3.14
C VAL A 12 13.18 -0.04 4.55
N LEU A 13 13.29 1.22 4.98
CA LEU A 13 13.89 1.61 6.26
C LEU A 13 12.83 1.82 7.33
N LYS A 14 11.69 2.40 6.96
CA LYS A 14 10.58 2.70 7.86
C LYS A 14 9.30 2.88 7.09
N VAL A 15 8.20 2.39 7.64
CA VAL A 15 6.85 2.66 7.14
C VAL A 15 6.05 3.31 8.27
N SER A 16 5.24 4.31 7.94
CA SER A 16 4.36 4.99 8.89
C SER A 16 2.99 5.17 8.26
N VAL A 17 1.96 4.81 9.01
CA VAL A 17 0.56 4.80 8.57
C VAL A 17 -0.29 5.50 9.62
N GLU A 18 -0.99 6.55 9.22
CA GLU A 18 -1.81 7.36 10.13
C GLU A 18 -3.11 7.83 9.44
N PRO A 19 -4.24 7.93 10.17
CA PRO A 19 -4.51 7.27 11.44
C PRO A 19 -4.50 5.74 11.30
N ASN A 20 -4.10 5.06 12.38
CA ASN A 20 -4.23 3.61 12.54
C ASN A 20 -5.29 3.30 13.62
N GLU A 21 -5.80 2.07 13.67
CA GLU A 21 -6.87 1.66 14.60
C GLU A 21 -8.10 2.59 14.50
N CYS A 22 -8.57 2.78 13.28
CA CYS A 22 -9.58 3.77 12.94
C CYS A 22 -10.72 3.14 12.12
N PRO A 23 -11.84 3.85 11.85
CA PRO A 23 -12.85 3.36 10.92
C PRO A 23 -12.23 2.97 9.57
N LEU A 24 -12.73 1.91 8.94
CA LEU A 24 -12.19 1.38 7.68
C LEU A 24 -12.04 2.46 6.60
N GLU A 25 -13.06 3.29 6.44
CA GLU A 25 -13.14 4.34 5.42
C GLU A 25 -12.39 5.63 5.79
N ALA A 26 -11.83 5.74 7.00
CA ALA A 26 -11.16 6.95 7.44
C ALA A 26 -9.96 7.32 6.53
N ALA A 27 -9.56 8.59 6.56
CA ALA A 27 -8.39 9.10 5.84
C ALA A 27 -7.15 8.22 6.03
N LEU A 28 -6.28 8.17 5.04
CA LEU A 28 -5.03 7.41 5.06
C LEU A 28 -3.88 8.33 4.68
N ARG A 29 -2.89 8.43 5.57
CA ARG A 29 -1.56 8.98 5.32
C ARG A 29 -0.55 7.85 5.40
N LEU A 30 0.18 7.65 4.32
CA LEU A 30 1.24 6.66 4.21
C LEU A 30 2.55 7.39 3.95
N ARG A 31 3.56 7.10 4.77
CA ARG A 31 4.94 7.53 4.55
C ARG A 31 5.83 6.30 4.53
N VAL A 32 6.71 6.22 3.55
CA VAL A 32 7.73 5.18 3.48
C VAL A 32 9.09 5.83 3.30
N GLU A 33 10.00 5.55 4.22
CA GLU A 33 11.43 5.84 4.09
C GLU A 33 12.12 4.59 3.55
N PHE A 34 12.97 4.77 2.54
CA PHE A 34 13.67 3.68 1.89
C PHE A 34 15.05 4.13 1.38
N GLU A 35 15.96 3.19 1.18
CA GLU A 35 17.23 3.40 0.48
C GLU A 35 17.05 2.92 -0.96
N ALA A 36 17.17 3.81 -1.95
CA ALA A 36 17.21 3.43 -3.36
C ALA A 36 18.59 2.86 -3.69
N LEU A 37 18.67 1.54 -3.88
CA LEU A 37 19.90 0.81 -4.18
C LEU A 37 20.43 1.12 -5.59
N ARG A 38 19.57 1.64 -6.45
CA ARG A 38 19.89 2.15 -7.78
C ARG A 38 19.12 3.45 -8.03
N PRO A 39 19.66 4.41 -8.81
CA PRO A 39 18.89 5.55 -9.26
C PRO A 39 17.65 5.09 -10.02
N VAL A 40 16.49 5.58 -9.61
CA VAL A 40 15.20 5.23 -10.20
C VAL A 40 14.37 6.48 -10.39
N ARG A 41 13.71 6.57 -11.55
CA ARG A 41 12.72 7.62 -11.83
C ARG A 41 11.35 6.98 -11.97
N GLY A 42 10.46 7.27 -11.04
CA GLY A 42 9.22 6.51 -10.89
C GLY A 42 8.20 7.17 -9.98
N TYR A 43 7.05 6.54 -9.85
CA TYR A 43 5.99 6.95 -8.93
C TYR A 43 5.57 5.78 -8.03
N TRP A 44 4.95 6.10 -6.91
CA TRP A 44 4.36 5.12 -6.02
C TRP A 44 2.86 5.00 -6.29
N GLY A 45 2.40 3.82 -6.68
CA GLY A 45 0.99 3.46 -6.77
C GLY A 45 0.50 2.82 -5.48
N ILE A 46 -0.62 3.32 -4.94
CA ILE A 46 -1.20 2.85 -3.68
C ILE A 46 -2.54 2.18 -3.99
N SER A 47 -2.66 0.92 -3.58
CA SER A 47 -3.89 0.14 -3.74
C SER A 47 -4.26 -0.58 -2.45
N PHE A 48 -5.55 -0.71 -2.22
CA PHE A 48 -6.12 -1.52 -1.14
C PHE A 48 -6.73 -2.78 -1.76
N LEU A 49 -6.25 -3.92 -1.32
CA LEU A 49 -6.70 -5.22 -1.76
C LEU A 49 -7.60 -5.83 -0.70
N VAL A 50 -8.81 -6.19 -1.08
CA VAL A 50 -9.71 -7.03 -0.28
C VAL A 50 -9.71 -8.41 -0.92
N ASP A 51 -9.23 -9.40 -0.19
CA ASP A 51 -9.08 -10.77 -0.69
C ASP A 51 -10.01 -11.69 0.10
N THR A 52 -11.03 -12.21 -0.57
CA THR A 52 -11.98 -13.16 0.01
C THR A 52 -11.83 -14.53 -0.66
N ILE A 53 -12.47 -15.54 -0.09
CA ILE A 53 -12.44 -16.91 -0.63
C ILE A 53 -12.98 -16.94 -2.08
N ASP A 54 -13.96 -16.09 -2.37
CA ASP A 54 -14.70 -16.10 -3.64
C ASP A 54 -14.30 -14.98 -4.60
N LYS A 55 -13.78 -13.85 -4.09
CA LYS A 55 -13.51 -12.64 -4.88
C LYS A 55 -12.29 -11.89 -4.40
N ARG A 56 -11.61 -11.30 -5.36
CA ARG A 56 -10.49 -10.39 -5.12
C ARG A 56 -10.84 -9.00 -5.65
N HIS A 57 -10.95 -8.03 -4.74
CA HIS A 57 -11.22 -6.64 -5.07
C HIS A 57 -9.95 -5.82 -4.93
N VAL A 58 -9.58 -5.10 -6.00
CA VAL A 58 -8.47 -4.14 -5.98
C VAL A 58 -9.08 -2.74 -6.06
N VAL A 59 -8.90 -1.96 -5.00
CA VAL A 59 -9.27 -0.55 -4.94
C VAL A 59 -8.01 0.28 -5.15
N GLU A 60 -7.94 1.02 -6.26
CA GLU A 60 -6.85 1.96 -6.49
C GLU A 60 -7.10 3.24 -5.68
N LEU A 61 -6.25 3.51 -4.69
CA LEU A 61 -6.39 4.71 -3.85
C LEU A 61 -5.76 5.94 -4.52
N GLY A 62 -4.75 5.73 -5.36
CA GLY A 62 -4.11 6.77 -6.13
C GLY A 62 -2.63 6.51 -6.33
N ARG A 63 -1.90 7.56 -6.73
CA ARG A 63 -0.46 7.53 -6.96
C ARG A 63 0.20 8.85 -6.63
N THR A 64 1.49 8.80 -6.30
CA THR A 64 2.33 10.00 -6.17
C THR A 64 2.68 10.58 -7.55
N GLN A 65 3.31 11.75 -7.54
CA GLN A 65 3.97 12.26 -8.74
C GLN A 65 5.22 11.43 -9.05
N THR A 66 5.69 11.52 -10.30
CA THR A 66 6.95 10.91 -10.71
C THR A 66 8.11 11.71 -10.15
N GLU A 67 9.04 11.02 -9.49
CA GLU A 67 10.21 11.59 -8.85
C GLU A 67 11.47 10.77 -9.14
N ASP A 68 12.62 11.40 -8.99
CA ASP A 68 13.94 10.79 -9.12
C ASP A 68 14.47 10.40 -7.73
N PHE A 69 14.45 9.11 -7.38
CA PHE A 69 14.94 8.59 -6.10
C PHE A 69 16.39 8.09 -6.21
N ARG A 70 17.23 8.46 -5.23
CA ARG A 70 18.65 8.08 -5.16
C ARG A 70 19.09 7.99 -3.70
N GLY A 71 19.73 6.88 -3.32
CA GLY A 71 20.10 6.64 -1.92
C GLY A 71 18.90 6.80 -0.98
N ARG A 72 19.14 7.30 0.23
CA ARG A 72 18.06 7.52 1.21
C ARG A 72 17.01 8.51 0.70
N SER A 73 15.79 8.01 0.54
CA SER A 73 14.65 8.71 -0.02
C SER A 73 13.38 8.41 0.79
N SER A 74 12.32 9.17 0.56
CA SER A 74 11.00 8.88 1.13
C SER A 74 9.90 9.38 0.22
N PHE A 75 8.72 8.76 0.30
CA PHE A 75 7.50 9.31 -0.29
C PHE A 75 6.41 9.46 0.77
N GLU A 76 5.47 10.36 0.49
CA GLU A 76 4.24 10.53 1.27
C GLU A 76 3.02 10.45 0.34
N PHE A 77 1.98 9.78 0.79
CA PHE A 77 0.70 9.66 0.11
C PHE A 77 -0.43 9.94 1.09
N HIS A 78 -1.45 10.68 0.63
CA HIS A 78 -2.61 11.04 1.44
C HIS A 78 -3.91 10.90 0.63
N VAL A 79 -4.93 10.31 1.24
CA VAL A 79 -6.31 10.30 0.73
C VAL A 79 -7.27 10.55 1.90
N GLU A 80 -8.34 11.32 1.65
CA GLU A 80 -9.33 11.68 2.67
C GLU A 80 -10.22 10.51 3.10
N LYS A 81 -10.36 9.49 2.24
CA LYS A 81 -11.22 8.34 2.46
C LYS A 81 -10.69 7.11 1.70
N ILE A 82 -10.71 5.93 2.32
CA ILE A 82 -10.63 4.68 1.55
C ILE A 82 -12.03 4.35 1.05
N ASP A 83 -12.22 4.48 -0.26
CA ASP A 83 -13.50 4.19 -0.88
C ASP A 83 -13.66 2.69 -1.14
N VAL A 84 -14.48 2.04 -0.31
CA VAL A 84 -14.84 0.62 -0.45
C VAL A 84 -16.27 0.45 -0.97
N ASP A 85 -16.84 1.51 -1.56
CA ASP A 85 -18.21 1.47 -2.08
C ASP A 85 -18.37 0.34 -3.11
N GLY A 86 -19.43 -0.45 -2.95
CA GLY A 86 -19.73 -1.59 -3.81
C GLY A 86 -19.07 -2.92 -3.39
N ILE A 87 -18.33 -2.95 -2.28
CA ILE A 87 -17.88 -4.20 -1.65
C ILE A 87 -18.82 -4.53 -0.49
N GLU A 88 -19.28 -5.78 -0.40
CA GLU A 88 -20.17 -6.20 0.68
C GLU A 88 -19.43 -6.18 2.04
N PRO A 89 -20.06 -5.72 3.14
CA PRO A 89 -19.40 -5.67 4.45
C PRO A 89 -18.84 -7.02 4.92
N SER A 90 -19.49 -8.13 4.55
CA SER A 90 -19.02 -9.49 4.82
C SER A 90 -17.72 -9.84 4.11
N ASP A 91 -17.48 -9.25 2.93
CA ASP A 91 -16.25 -9.41 2.16
C ASP A 91 -15.11 -8.52 2.72
N LEU A 92 -15.47 -7.42 3.38
CA LEU A 92 -14.51 -6.53 4.03
C LEU A 92 -14.03 -7.07 5.38
N ALA A 93 -14.87 -7.82 6.08
CA ALA A 93 -14.48 -8.52 7.28
C ALA A 93 -13.48 -9.64 6.91
N ASN A 94 -12.38 -9.76 7.67
CA ASN A 94 -11.43 -10.89 7.74
C ASN A 94 -9.96 -10.60 7.38
N CYS A 95 -9.62 -9.78 6.37
CA CYS A 95 -8.26 -9.23 6.12
C CYS A 95 -8.17 -8.58 4.71
N GLY A 96 -7.33 -7.56 4.57
CA GLY A 96 -6.92 -6.95 3.31
C GLY A 96 -5.42 -6.69 3.25
N LEU A 97 -4.92 -6.20 2.12
CA LEU A 97 -3.54 -5.73 1.95
C LEU A 97 -3.53 -4.29 1.46
N LEU A 98 -2.82 -3.41 2.15
CA LEU A 98 -2.45 -2.12 1.62
C LEU A 98 -1.11 -2.29 0.90
N ILE A 99 -1.08 -1.92 -0.37
CA ILE A 99 0.06 -2.16 -1.25
C ILE A 99 0.56 -0.82 -1.74
N ALA A 100 1.84 -0.53 -1.48
CA ALA A 100 2.58 0.54 -2.14
C ALA A 100 3.55 -0.05 -3.15
N SER A 101 3.36 0.23 -4.44
CA SER A 101 4.20 -0.29 -5.52
C SER A 101 5.00 0.85 -6.14
N LEU A 102 6.33 0.71 -6.18
CA LEU A 102 7.19 1.62 -6.93
C LEU A 102 7.24 1.15 -8.38
N GLU A 103 6.83 2.01 -9.30
CA GLU A 103 6.79 1.76 -10.73
C GLU A 103 7.70 2.74 -11.47
N GLU A 104 8.42 2.25 -12.48
CA GLU A 104 9.20 3.12 -13.36
C GLU A 104 8.29 3.95 -14.27
N GLU A 105 8.67 5.19 -14.58
CA GLU A 105 7.93 6.08 -15.50
C GLU A 105 7.66 5.43 -16.87
N LYS A 106 8.60 4.58 -17.34
CA LYS A 106 8.51 3.87 -18.63
C LYS A 106 7.76 2.53 -18.56
N GLY A 107 7.23 2.20 -17.38
CA GLY A 107 6.53 0.96 -17.10
C GLY A 107 7.43 -0.12 -16.51
N GLY A 108 6.93 -0.79 -15.48
CA GLY A 108 7.62 -1.87 -14.79
C GLY A 108 7.58 -1.72 -13.28
N ALA A 109 7.13 -2.75 -12.58
CA ALA A 109 7.14 -2.77 -11.12
C ALA A 109 8.56 -3.06 -10.60
N LEU A 110 9.12 -2.11 -9.86
CA LEU A 110 10.48 -2.15 -9.35
C LEU A 110 10.51 -2.70 -7.93
N ALA A 111 9.59 -2.23 -7.08
CA ALA A 111 9.47 -2.68 -5.69
C ALA A 111 8.02 -2.64 -5.23
N LYS A 112 7.73 -3.38 -4.16
CA LYS A 112 6.40 -3.44 -3.58
C LYS A 112 6.50 -3.62 -2.07
N VAL A 113 5.80 -2.76 -1.34
CA VAL A 113 5.67 -2.82 0.12
C VAL A 113 4.24 -3.25 0.43
N ASN A 114 4.11 -4.46 0.97
CA ASN A 114 2.82 -5.02 1.37
C ASN A 114 2.63 -4.80 2.86
N MET A 115 1.54 -4.15 3.22
CA MET A 115 1.11 -3.93 4.61
C MET A 115 -0.17 -4.73 4.83
N VAL A 116 -0.22 -5.48 5.92
CA VAL A 116 -1.42 -6.27 6.27
C VAL A 116 -2.46 -5.33 6.86
N VAL A 117 -3.69 -5.43 6.38
CA VAL A 117 -4.82 -4.70 6.95
C VAL A 117 -5.74 -5.71 7.61
N GLU A 118 -5.80 -5.68 8.93
CA GLU A 118 -6.85 -6.37 9.65
C GLU A 118 -8.10 -5.48 9.67
N VAL A 119 -9.24 -6.07 9.32
CA VAL A 119 -10.54 -5.40 9.41
C VAL A 119 -11.39 -6.16 10.41
N THR A 120 -11.84 -5.43 11.43
CA THR A 120 -12.66 -5.95 12.53
C THR A 120 -14.04 -5.31 12.50
N GLU A 121 -15.07 -6.12 12.73
CA GLU A 121 -16.43 -5.63 12.90
C GLU A 121 -16.71 -5.34 14.38
N GLY A 122 -17.16 -4.12 14.67
CA GLY A 122 -17.52 -3.71 16.02
C GLY A 122 -18.86 -2.97 16.08
N PRO A 123 -19.30 -2.55 17.29
CA PRO A 123 -20.59 -1.89 17.49
C PRO A 123 -20.78 -0.57 16.71
N ARG A 124 -19.69 0.02 16.22
CA ARG A 124 -19.65 1.29 15.48
C ARG A 124 -19.39 1.10 13.98
N GLY A 125 -19.40 -0.15 13.49
CA GLY A 125 -19.06 -0.50 12.12
C GLY A 125 -17.68 -1.15 11.99
N LEU A 126 -17.16 -1.16 10.76
CA LEU A 126 -15.85 -1.74 10.44
C LEU A 126 -14.71 -0.81 10.85
N SER A 127 -13.73 -1.35 11.57
CA SER A 127 -12.46 -0.70 11.88
C SER A 127 -11.30 -1.41 11.19
N ARG A 128 -10.27 -0.64 10.83
CA ARG A 128 -9.03 -1.16 10.26
C ARG A 128 -7.84 -0.95 11.18
N THR A 129 -6.95 -1.93 11.17
CA THR A 129 -5.61 -1.86 11.74
C THR A 129 -4.62 -2.25 10.66
N ILE A 130 -3.66 -1.38 10.37
CA ILE A 130 -2.64 -1.60 9.35
C ILE A 130 -1.33 -1.95 10.05
N TYR A 131 -0.81 -3.14 9.71
CA TYR A 131 0.49 -3.63 10.11
C TYR A 131 1.47 -3.42 8.96
N ALA A 132 2.37 -2.48 9.16
CA ALA A 132 3.44 -2.28 8.23
C ALA A 132 4.54 -3.34 8.41
N PRO A 133 5.20 -3.79 7.33
CA PRO A 133 6.45 -4.51 7.47
C PRO A 133 7.48 -3.50 8.00
N ILE A 134 8.35 -3.95 8.92
CA ILE A 134 9.41 -3.23 9.67
C ILE A 134 9.00 -2.80 11.08
#